data_AF-A0A1F9L279-F1
#
_entry.id   AF-A0A1F9L279-F1
#
_cell.length_a   1.000
_cell.length_b   1.000
_cell.length_c   1.000
_cell.angle_alpha   90.00
_cell.angle_beta   90.00
_cell.angle_gamma   90.00
#
_symmetry.space_group_name_H-M   'P 1'
#
loop_
_entity.id
_entity.type
_entity.pdbx_description
1 polymer ?
#
loop_
_entity_poly.entity_id
_entity_poly.type
_entity_poly.pdbx_seq_one_letter_code
_entity_poly.pdbx_strand_id
1 'polypeptide(L)'
;MISDRTAVAIPVQPWFADHCFNGKIVLPAVETMLLLATEVAAIHPEIDLRVMGKVRFARFLEIPANSSRVEALLECRKNEDGSVHAKVLSRRQGKAMARLQEHGEILFAPAGKNDAAMAEYIPAPPVAPEMTIPTEQVYRELVPFGPSYHTLQETLQLCGQVAWGRLKAPTFSSASARVRNLVGSPFPLDGAFHAACVLGQRAADFVPFPVGFDRRIISRPTLPGGSYCTRVQLLSQANDELFFELQIFDDQGHIFESVTGIRMRDVSGGTIKPPEWIRK
;
A
#
# COMPACT_ATOMS: atom_id res chain seq x y z
N MET A 1 25.32 -7.03 17.71
CA MET A 1 24.35 -7.95 17.06
C MET A 1 24.41 -7.70 15.56
N ILE A 2 24.66 -8.75 14.78
CA ILE A 2 24.88 -8.66 13.33
C ILE A 2 23.51 -8.70 12.64
N SER A 3 23.19 -7.70 11.81
CA SER A 3 22.04 -7.80 10.90
C SER A 3 22.50 -8.59 9.67
N ASP A 4 21.83 -9.70 9.38
CA ASP A 4 22.11 -10.42 8.14
C ASP A 4 21.48 -9.67 6.98
N ARG A 5 22.34 -9.34 6.00
CA ARG A 5 21.93 -8.70 4.75
C ARG A 5 22.13 -9.68 3.61
N THR A 6 21.05 -9.94 2.90
CA THR A 6 21.04 -10.87 1.78
C THR A 6 20.68 -10.12 0.51
N ALA A 7 21.38 -10.41 -0.59
CA ALA A 7 21.00 -9.87 -1.89
C ALA A 7 19.70 -10.54 -2.35
N VAL A 8 18.77 -9.72 -2.86
CA VAL A 8 17.51 -10.19 -3.43
C VAL A 8 17.33 -9.56 -4.80
N ALA A 9 16.90 -10.38 -5.77
CA ALA A 9 16.59 -9.92 -7.11
C ALA A 9 15.08 -9.90 -7.28
N ILE A 10 14.51 -8.71 -7.50
CA ILE A 10 13.08 -8.51 -7.69
C ILE A 10 12.77 -8.69 -9.17
N PRO A 11 12.04 -9.74 -9.59
CA PRO A 11 11.66 -9.91 -10.99
C PRO A 11 10.71 -8.78 -11.42
N VAL A 12 11.03 -8.11 -12.52
CA VAL A 12 10.17 -7.04 -13.05
C VAL A 12 8.95 -7.68 -13.71
N GLN A 13 7.77 -7.34 -13.19
CA GLN A 13 6.49 -7.83 -13.71
C GLN A 13 5.95 -6.88 -14.79
N PRO A 14 5.18 -7.38 -15.78
CA PRO A 14 4.65 -6.55 -16.86
C PRO A 14 3.84 -5.35 -16.37
N TRP A 15 3.05 -5.53 -15.31
CA TRP A 15 2.20 -4.49 -14.75
C TRP A 15 2.97 -3.38 -14.05
N PHE A 16 4.24 -3.57 -13.66
CA PHE A 16 5.01 -2.52 -12.98
C PHE A 16 5.12 -1.24 -13.82
N ALA A 17 5.13 -1.36 -15.15
CA ALA A 17 5.17 -0.21 -16.05
C ALA A 17 3.99 0.78 -15.84
N ASP A 18 2.88 0.31 -15.30
CA ASP A 18 1.71 1.14 -15.03
C ASP A 18 1.81 1.92 -13.70
N HIS A 19 2.81 1.66 -12.85
CA HIS A 19 3.02 2.40 -11.61
C HIS A 19 4.15 3.42 -11.76
N CYS A 20 3.79 4.57 -12.32
CA CYS A 20 4.73 5.65 -12.62
C CYS A 20 4.60 6.85 -11.68
N PHE A 21 5.73 7.40 -11.26
CA PHE A 21 5.82 8.68 -10.55
C PHE A 21 6.82 9.60 -11.26
N ASN A 22 6.41 10.80 -11.65
CA ASN A 22 7.23 11.76 -12.42
C ASN A 22 7.91 11.13 -13.66
N GLY A 23 7.16 10.33 -14.42
CA GLY A 23 7.64 9.68 -15.64
C GLY A 23 8.60 8.50 -15.41
N LYS A 24 8.80 8.08 -14.16
CA LYS A 24 9.63 6.93 -13.81
C LYS A 24 8.79 5.80 -13.26
N ILE A 25 9.13 4.57 -13.67
CA ILE A 25 8.57 3.36 -13.08
C ILE A 25 9.10 3.23 -11.65
N VAL A 26 8.21 3.11 -10.67
CA VAL A 26 8.59 2.92 -9.25
C VAL A 26 7.87 1.71 -8.70
N LEU A 27 8.56 0.90 -7.88
CA LEU A 27 7.94 -0.25 -7.23
C LEU A 27 6.82 0.25 -6.30
N PRO A 28 5.57 -0.26 -6.45
CA PRO A 28 4.48 0.12 -5.56
C PRO A 28 4.77 -0.20 -4.10
N ALA A 29 4.17 0.57 -3.20
CA ALA A 29 4.23 0.33 -1.76
C ALA A 29 3.73 -1.08 -1.41
N VAL A 30 2.60 -1.50 -2.01
CA VAL A 30 2.01 -2.83 -1.78
C VAL A 30 2.89 -3.99 -2.30
N GLU A 31 3.64 -3.77 -3.39
CA GLU A 31 4.58 -4.77 -3.91
C GLU A 31 5.85 -4.85 -3.05
N THR A 32 6.28 -3.71 -2.47
CA THR A 32 7.33 -3.71 -1.44
C THR A 32 6.93 -4.55 -0.23
N MET A 33 5.67 -4.45 0.20
CA MET A 33 5.15 -5.28 1.28
C MET A 33 5.11 -6.77 0.91
N LEU A 34 4.72 -7.09 -0.32
CA LEU A 34 4.67 -8.47 -0.81
C LEU A 34 6.06 -9.10 -0.90
N LEU A 35 7.06 -8.34 -1.36
CA LEU A 35 8.47 -8.73 -1.35
C LEU A 35 8.93 -9.06 0.07
N LEU A 36 8.78 -8.11 1.01
CA LEU A 36 9.22 -8.31 2.39
C LEU A 36 8.52 -9.50 3.06
N ALA A 37 7.21 -9.66 2.84
CA ALA A 37 6.46 -10.80 3.35
C ALA A 37 6.97 -12.13 2.75
N THR A 38 7.32 -12.14 1.46
CA THR A 38 7.86 -13.33 0.79
C THR A 38 9.19 -13.76 1.37
N GLU A 39 10.12 -12.82 1.54
CA GLU A 39 11.44 -13.10 2.08
C GLU A 39 11.37 -13.50 3.57
N VAL A 40 10.55 -12.80 4.36
CA VAL A 40 10.35 -13.16 5.78
C VAL A 40 9.72 -14.54 5.91
N ALA A 41 8.77 -14.92 5.05
CA ALA A 41 8.18 -16.26 5.07
C ALA A 41 9.18 -17.38 4.78
N ALA A 42 10.20 -17.09 3.97
CA ALA A 42 11.25 -18.03 3.63
C ALA A 42 12.27 -18.20 4.77
N ILE A 43 12.61 -17.12 5.47
CA ILE A 43 13.62 -17.10 6.54
C ILE A 43 13.01 -17.47 7.90
N HIS A 44 11.79 -17.02 8.17
CA HIS A 44 11.07 -17.15 9.44
C HIS A 44 9.66 -17.73 9.21
N PRO A 45 9.55 -19.03 8.90
CA PRO A 45 8.27 -19.69 8.58
C PRO A 45 7.29 -19.74 9.76
N GLU A 46 7.67 -19.34 10.96
CA GLU A 46 6.80 -19.25 12.13
C GLU A 46 6.05 -17.91 12.26
N ILE A 47 6.41 -16.90 11.46
CA ILE A 47 5.85 -15.55 11.55
C ILE A 47 4.46 -15.46 10.91
N ASP A 48 3.56 -14.72 11.55
CA ASP A 48 2.24 -14.42 10.99
C ASP A 48 2.30 -13.19 10.09
N LEU A 49 2.29 -13.44 8.78
CA LEU A 49 2.34 -12.40 7.75
C LEU A 49 1.06 -11.57 7.66
N ARG A 50 -0.04 -12.00 8.31
CA ARG A 50 -1.32 -11.29 8.29
C ARG A 50 -1.31 -10.04 9.14
N VAL A 51 -0.33 -9.89 10.05
CA VAL A 51 -0.20 -8.70 10.88
C VAL A 51 1.12 -8.00 10.62
N MET A 52 1.02 -6.83 10.01
CA MET A 52 2.14 -5.96 9.68
C MET A 52 2.03 -4.69 10.51
N GLY A 53 3.06 -4.34 11.25
CA GLY A 53 3.12 -3.16 12.10
C GLY A 53 4.25 -2.21 11.70
N LYS A 54 4.13 -0.94 12.13
CA LYS A 54 5.16 0.10 11.95
C LYS A 54 5.70 0.16 10.51
N VAL A 55 4.81 0.05 9.53
CA VAL A 55 5.18 0.02 8.12
C VAL A 55 5.57 1.43 7.68
N ARG A 56 6.68 1.55 6.95
CA ARG A 56 7.18 2.82 6.43
C ARG A 56 7.69 2.66 5.01
N PHE A 57 7.43 3.66 4.17
CA PHE A 57 7.91 3.78 2.80
C PHE A 57 8.79 5.03 2.73
N ALA A 58 10.09 4.83 2.87
CA ALA A 58 11.04 5.93 3.04
C ALA A 58 11.37 6.62 1.71
N ARG A 59 11.56 5.84 0.65
CA ARG A 59 11.94 6.32 -0.69
C ARG A 59 11.44 5.37 -1.77
N PHE A 60 11.07 5.90 -2.93
CA PHE A 60 10.77 5.08 -4.10
C PHE A 60 11.97 4.21 -4.49
N LEU A 61 11.68 2.95 -4.81
CA LEU A 61 12.60 2.07 -5.51
C LEU A 61 12.30 2.20 -7.01
N GLU A 62 13.12 2.99 -7.71
CA GLU A 62 12.99 3.17 -9.15
C GLU A 62 13.34 1.86 -9.87
N ILE A 63 12.52 1.47 -10.84
CA ILE A 63 12.76 0.31 -11.71
C ILE A 63 13.41 0.84 -13.00
N PRO A 64 14.68 0.51 -13.29
CA PRO A 64 15.34 1.05 -14.46
C PRO A 64 14.68 0.53 -15.74
N ALA A 65 14.57 1.39 -16.75
CA ALA A 65 14.01 1.03 -18.04
C ALA A 65 14.68 -0.21 -18.63
N ASN A 66 13.90 -1.08 -19.28
CA ASN A 66 14.34 -2.33 -19.90
C ASN A 66 15.01 -3.36 -18.96
N SER A 67 14.87 -3.19 -17.64
CA SER A 67 15.37 -4.17 -16.68
C SER A 67 14.38 -5.33 -16.55
N SER A 68 14.89 -6.56 -16.56
CA SER A 68 14.11 -7.76 -16.20
C SER A 68 14.12 -8.06 -14.70
N ARG A 69 15.05 -7.42 -13.96
CA ARG A 69 15.22 -7.58 -12.51
C ARG A 69 15.68 -6.26 -11.88
N VAL A 70 15.35 -6.06 -10.61
CA VAL A 70 15.91 -4.99 -9.78
C VAL A 70 16.69 -5.61 -8.64
N GLU A 71 17.97 -5.26 -8.53
CA GLU A 71 18.83 -5.71 -7.45
C GLU A 71 18.56 -4.89 -6.18
N ALA A 72 18.26 -5.58 -5.09
CA ALA A 72 18.04 -5.00 -3.77
C ALA A 72 18.75 -5.82 -2.69
N LEU A 73 18.73 -5.31 -1.47
CA LEU A 73 19.20 -5.98 -0.28
C LEU A 73 18.01 -6.12 0.67
N LEU A 74 17.86 -7.31 1.24
CA LEU A 74 17.01 -7.55 2.38
C LEU A 74 17.86 -7.45 3.64
N GLU A 75 17.41 -6.66 4.61
CA GLU A 75 17.90 -6.72 5.99
C GLU A 75 16.77 -7.28 6.86
N CYS A 76 17.03 -8.37 7.57
CA CYS A 76 16.03 -9.03 8.40
C CYS A 76 16.60 -9.25 9.81
N ARG A 77 15.81 -8.93 10.83
CA ARG A 77 16.20 -9.11 12.24
C ARG A 77 15.02 -9.62 13.05
N LYS A 78 15.22 -10.74 13.73
CA LYS A 78 14.31 -11.23 14.76
C LYS A 78 14.61 -10.54 16.10
N ASN A 79 13.57 -10.04 16.75
CA ASN A 79 13.62 -9.41 18.06
C ASN A 79 13.39 -10.44 19.17
N GLU A 80 13.75 -10.07 20.41
CA GLU A 80 13.60 -10.93 21.60
C GLU A 80 12.14 -11.36 21.86
N ASP A 81 11.18 -10.49 21.52
CA ASP A 81 9.75 -10.75 21.67
C ASP A 81 9.15 -11.69 20.61
N GLY A 82 9.98 -12.14 19.66
CA GLY A 82 9.65 -13.00 18.55
C GLY A 82 9.20 -12.28 17.27
N SER A 83 9.05 -10.95 17.30
CA SER A 83 8.73 -10.17 16.10
C SER A 83 9.92 -10.13 15.12
N VAL A 84 9.63 -9.89 13.84
CA VAL A 84 10.65 -9.77 12.80
C VAL A 84 10.57 -8.40 12.14
N HIS A 85 11.66 -7.64 12.19
CA HIS A 85 11.81 -6.39 11.47
C HIS A 85 12.54 -6.64 10.16
N ALA A 86 11.91 -6.30 9.04
CA ALA A 86 12.47 -6.48 7.71
C ALA A 86 12.52 -5.15 6.96
N LYS A 87 13.58 -4.97 6.17
CA LYS A 87 13.82 -3.78 5.34
C LYS A 87 14.26 -4.17 3.95
N VAL A 88 13.82 -3.38 2.96
CA VAL A 88 14.38 -3.43 1.61
C VAL A 88 15.26 -2.21 1.39
N LEU A 89 16.48 -2.45 0.90
CA LEU A 89 17.48 -1.44 0.62
C LEU A 89 18.02 -1.58 -0.80
N SER A 90 18.57 -0.51 -1.36
CA SER A 90 19.37 -0.56 -2.58
C SER A 90 20.76 0.05 -2.36
N ARG A 91 21.71 -0.31 -3.23
CA ARG A 91 23.02 0.34 -3.27
C ARG A 91 22.93 1.51 -4.24
N ARG A 92 23.13 2.72 -3.72
CA ARG A 92 23.27 3.92 -4.54
C ARG A 92 24.75 4.26 -4.69
N GLN A 93 25.25 4.26 -5.92
CA GLN A 93 26.60 4.73 -6.18
C GLN A 93 26.66 6.25 -5.98
N GLY A 94 27.45 6.68 -4.98
CA GLY A 94 27.87 8.07 -4.85
C GLY A 94 29.21 8.31 -5.57
N LYS A 95 29.64 9.56 -5.66
CA LYS A 95 30.91 9.95 -6.31
C LYS A 95 32.17 9.29 -5.70
N ALA A 96 32.11 8.87 -4.43
CA ALA A 96 33.27 8.31 -3.71
C ALA A 96 32.99 6.96 -3.02
N MET A 97 31.74 6.70 -2.60
CA MET A 97 31.35 5.45 -1.94
C MET A 97 29.91 5.08 -2.27
N ALA A 98 29.63 3.78 -2.32
CA ALA A 98 28.26 3.27 -2.37
C ALA A 98 27.57 3.47 -1.01
N ARG A 99 26.41 4.12 -1.01
CA ARG A 99 25.56 4.28 0.18
C ARG A 99 24.36 3.35 0.08
N LEU A 100 23.92 2.84 1.22
CA LEU A 100 22.65 2.11 1.30
C LEU A 100 21.51 3.10 1.39
N GLN A 101 20.47 2.88 0.58
CA GLN A 101 19.23 3.64 0.62
C GLN A 101 18.11 2.71 1.05
N GLU A 102 17.40 3.06 2.13
CA GLU A 102 16.20 2.36 2.57
C GLU A 102 15.00 2.77 1.72
N HIS A 103 14.17 1.80 1.35
CA HIS A 103 12.96 2.02 0.56
C HIS A 103 11.69 1.72 1.34
N GLY A 104 11.67 0.62 2.10
CA GLY A 104 10.56 0.28 2.97
C GLY A 104 10.96 -0.64 4.11
N GLU A 105 10.20 -0.56 5.20
CA GLU A 105 10.37 -1.38 6.39
C GLU A 105 9.03 -1.85 6.96
N ILE A 106 9.01 -3.06 7.55
CA ILE A 106 7.85 -3.69 8.17
C ILE A 106 8.27 -4.42 9.44
N LEU A 107 7.49 -4.28 10.51
CA LEU A 107 7.57 -5.14 11.68
C LEU A 107 6.46 -6.20 11.62
N PHE A 108 6.84 -7.45 11.40
CA PHE A 108 5.92 -8.59 11.43
C PHE A 108 5.74 -9.11 12.86
N ALA A 109 4.50 -9.37 13.24
CA ALA A 109 4.19 -9.89 14.57
C ALA A 109 4.51 -11.40 14.69
N PRO A 110 4.90 -11.89 15.89
CA PRO A 110 4.96 -13.32 16.13
C PRO A 110 3.56 -13.95 16.02
N ALA A 111 3.50 -15.21 15.58
CA ALA A 111 2.24 -15.94 15.50
C ALA A 111 1.54 -16.05 16.87
N GLY A 112 0.20 -16.00 16.85
CA GLY A 112 -0.65 -16.20 18.04
C GLY A 112 -0.69 -15.04 19.05
N LYS A 113 -0.05 -13.89 18.78
CA LYS A 113 -0.12 -12.70 19.66
C LYS A 113 -1.16 -11.65 19.21
N ASN A 114 -1.97 -11.93 18.20
CA ASN A 114 -2.93 -10.95 17.65
C ASN A 114 -4.30 -11.59 17.40
N ASP A 115 -4.99 -11.93 18.48
CA ASP A 115 -6.34 -12.49 18.48
C ASP A 115 -7.43 -11.45 18.80
N ALA A 116 -7.11 -10.16 18.76
CA ALA A 116 -8.13 -9.14 18.94
C ALA A 116 -9.07 -9.18 17.72
N ALA A 117 -10.24 -9.80 17.91
CA ALA A 117 -11.32 -9.80 16.94
C ALA A 117 -11.63 -8.34 16.58
N MET A 118 -11.37 -7.97 15.32
CA MET A 118 -11.88 -6.70 14.83
C MET A 118 -13.39 -6.81 14.75
N ALA A 119 -14.09 -5.82 15.28
CA ALA A 119 -15.54 -5.76 15.11
C ALA A 119 -15.84 -5.77 13.61
N GLU A 120 -16.59 -6.76 13.15
CA GLU A 120 -17.17 -6.81 11.81
C GLU A 120 -18.26 -5.74 11.75
N TYR A 121 -17.83 -4.48 11.58
CA TYR A 121 -18.75 -3.39 11.29
C TYR A 121 -18.89 -3.30 9.78
N ILE A 122 -20.12 -3.46 9.29
CA ILE A 122 -20.48 -3.28 7.89
C ILE A 122 -20.72 -1.79 7.67
N PRO A 123 -19.82 -1.05 7.00
CA PRO A 123 -20.09 0.34 6.71
C PRO A 123 -21.02 0.40 5.50
N ALA A 124 -22.25 0.88 5.71
CA ALA A 124 -23.15 1.16 4.59
C ALA A 124 -22.53 2.23 3.67
N PRO A 125 -22.77 2.16 2.34
CA PRO A 125 -22.40 3.23 1.45
C PRO A 125 -23.13 4.54 1.86
N PRO A 126 -22.53 5.71 1.60
CA PRO A 126 -23.21 6.99 1.83
C PRO A 126 -24.54 7.07 1.08
N VAL A 127 -25.64 7.38 1.81
CA VAL A 127 -26.99 7.50 1.21
C VAL A 127 -27.08 8.70 0.26
N ALA A 128 -26.37 9.78 0.57
CA ALA A 128 -26.28 10.98 -0.24
C ALA A 128 -24.82 11.48 -0.23
N PRO A 129 -23.96 11.01 -1.15
CA PRO A 129 -22.59 11.49 -1.23
C PRO A 129 -22.56 12.97 -1.63
N GLU A 130 -21.63 13.72 -1.06
CA GLU A 130 -21.40 15.13 -1.41
C GLU A 130 -20.78 15.24 -2.81
N MET A 131 -19.97 14.25 -3.19
CA MET A 131 -19.34 14.16 -4.49
C MET A 131 -19.25 12.71 -4.94
N THR A 132 -19.56 12.46 -6.21
CA THR A 132 -19.39 11.16 -6.86
C THR A 132 -18.49 11.34 -8.06
N ILE A 133 -17.36 10.66 -8.08
CA ILE A 133 -16.32 10.82 -9.10
C ILE A 133 -16.23 9.52 -9.91
N PRO A 134 -16.49 9.53 -11.23
CA PRO A 134 -16.24 8.37 -12.09
C PRO A 134 -14.78 7.93 -12.00
N THR A 135 -14.52 6.62 -11.97
CA THR A 135 -13.14 6.13 -11.79
C THR A 135 -12.24 6.46 -12.98
N GLU A 136 -12.80 6.63 -14.18
CA GLU A 136 -12.06 7.13 -15.34
C GLU A 136 -11.53 8.56 -15.10
N GLN A 137 -12.27 9.38 -14.36
CA GLN A 137 -11.81 10.71 -13.97
C GLN A 137 -10.77 10.63 -12.84
N VAL A 138 -10.94 9.73 -11.87
CA VAL A 138 -9.94 9.47 -10.83
C VAL A 138 -8.58 9.14 -11.46
N TYR A 139 -8.56 8.16 -12.37
CA TYR A 139 -7.33 7.70 -13.00
C TYR A 139 -6.80 8.62 -14.11
N ARG A 140 -7.59 9.58 -14.58
CA ARG A 140 -7.09 10.59 -15.53
C ARG A 140 -6.46 11.78 -14.81
N GLU A 141 -7.03 12.22 -13.70
CA GLU A 141 -6.73 13.54 -13.13
C GLU A 141 -6.18 13.52 -11.70
N LEU A 142 -6.51 12.51 -10.90
CA LEU A 142 -6.19 12.49 -9.46
C LEU A 142 -5.10 11.48 -9.11
N VAL A 143 -5.14 10.29 -9.70
CA VAL A 143 -4.18 9.21 -9.47
C VAL A 143 -3.81 8.58 -10.82
N PRO A 144 -2.95 9.21 -11.64
CA PRO A 144 -2.73 8.86 -13.04
C PRO A 144 -1.82 7.64 -13.24
N PHE A 145 -2.09 6.54 -12.52
CA PHE A 145 -1.48 5.24 -12.79
C PHE A 145 -2.12 4.58 -14.02
N GLY A 146 -1.39 3.63 -14.62
CA GLY A 146 -1.83 2.87 -15.78
C GLY A 146 -2.83 1.75 -15.46
N PRO A 147 -3.38 1.11 -16.50
CA PRO A 147 -4.54 0.22 -16.39
C PRO A 147 -4.40 -0.94 -15.40
N SER A 148 -3.21 -1.49 -15.20
CA SER A 148 -3.00 -2.58 -14.24
C SER A 148 -3.30 -2.19 -12.79
N TYR A 149 -3.27 -0.90 -12.48
CA TYR A 149 -3.59 -0.34 -11.15
C TYR A 149 -4.95 0.38 -11.12
N HIS A 150 -5.78 0.20 -12.16
CA HIS A 150 -7.17 0.67 -12.21
C HIS A 150 -8.10 -0.25 -11.42
N THR A 151 -7.82 -0.34 -10.13
CA THR A 151 -8.51 -1.23 -9.19
C THR A 151 -9.82 -0.64 -8.67
N LEU A 152 -9.93 0.69 -8.50
CA LEU A 152 -11.20 1.36 -8.23
C LEU A 152 -12.15 1.21 -9.42
N GLN A 153 -13.38 0.81 -9.16
CA GLN A 153 -14.41 0.56 -10.17
C GLN A 153 -15.58 1.54 -10.04
N GLU A 154 -16.27 1.76 -11.16
CA GLU A 154 -17.49 2.56 -11.27
C GLU A 154 -17.31 4.00 -10.79
N THR A 155 -17.56 4.25 -9.51
CA THR A 155 -17.45 5.58 -8.92
C THR A 155 -16.81 5.52 -7.55
N LEU A 156 -16.08 6.60 -7.22
CA LEU A 156 -15.64 6.89 -5.86
C LEU A 156 -16.57 7.95 -5.27
N GLN A 157 -17.16 7.65 -4.12
CA GLN A 157 -18.09 8.51 -3.41
C GLN A 157 -17.37 9.17 -2.23
N LEU A 158 -17.47 10.50 -2.13
CA LEU A 158 -16.95 11.30 -1.02
C LEU A 158 -18.10 11.87 -0.20
N CYS A 159 -18.02 11.74 1.13
CA CYS A 159 -19.01 12.27 2.06
C CYS A 159 -18.30 12.67 3.37
N GLY A 160 -18.22 13.97 3.66
CA GLY A 160 -17.42 14.51 4.74
C GLY A 160 -15.97 14.01 4.70
N GLN A 161 -15.56 13.34 5.78
CA GLN A 161 -14.22 12.77 5.96
C GLN A 161 -14.11 11.31 5.49
N VAL A 162 -15.01 10.84 4.64
CA VAL A 162 -15.07 9.45 4.20
C VAL A 162 -15.04 9.36 2.68
N ALA A 163 -14.28 8.41 2.18
CA ALA A 163 -14.36 7.94 0.80
C ALA A 163 -14.84 6.48 0.78
N TRP A 164 -15.76 6.17 -0.12
CA TRP A 164 -16.32 4.84 -0.31
C TRP A 164 -16.25 4.46 -1.79
N GLY A 165 -15.78 3.26 -2.10
CA GLY A 165 -15.66 2.82 -3.49
C GLY A 165 -15.64 1.31 -3.65
N ARG A 166 -15.91 0.85 -4.88
CA ARG A 166 -15.74 -0.55 -5.29
C ARG A 166 -14.32 -0.80 -5.79
N LEU A 167 -13.82 -2.00 -5.54
CA LEU A 167 -12.50 -2.45 -5.91
C LEU A 167 -12.59 -3.75 -6.71
N LYS A 168 -11.72 -3.90 -7.71
CA LYS A 168 -11.52 -5.14 -8.46
C LYS A 168 -10.04 -5.45 -8.51
N ALA A 169 -9.66 -6.62 -8.00
CA ALA A 169 -8.32 -7.13 -8.21
C ALA A 169 -8.16 -7.61 -9.67
N PRO A 170 -7.01 -7.35 -10.32
CA PRO A 170 -6.69 -8.00 -11.58
C PRO A 170 -6.54 -9.51 -11.39
N THR A 171 -6.58 -10.26 -12.49
CA THR A 171 -6.56 -11.74 -12.47
C THR A 171 -5.16 -12.35 -12.32
N PHE A 172 -4.11 -11.55 -12.46
CA PHE A 172 -2.72 -12.01 -12.33
C PHE A 172 -2.22 -11.96 -10.89
N SER A 173 -1.16 -12.71 -10.60
CA SER A 173 -0.50 -12.75 -9.29
C SER A 173 0.97 -13.14 -9.44
N SER A 174 1.86 -12.51 -8.65
CA SER A 174 3.31 -12.81 -8.60
C SER A 174 3.76 -13.51 -7.31
N ALA A 175 2.98 -13.48 -6.23
CA ALA A 175 3.41 -14.03 -4.94
C ALA A 175 3.46 -15.57 -4.92
N SER A 176 4.29 -16.14 -4.03
CA SER A 176 4.34 -17.58 -3.77
C SER A 176 3.01 -18.09 -3.19
N ALA A 177 2.71 -19.40 -3.30
CA ALA A 177 1.45 -19.97 -2.82
C ALA A 177 1.17 -19.64 -1.34
N ARG A 178 2.19 -19.75 -0.48
CA ARG A 178 2.07 -19.42 0.94
C ARG A 178 1.71 -17.96 1.16
N VAL A 179 2.41 -17.04 0.49
CA VAL A 179 2.17 -15.61 0.65
C VAL A 179 0.82 -15.23 0.08
N ARG A 180 0.42 -15.77 -1.08
CA ARG A 180 -0.93 -15.57 -1.64
C ARG A 180 -2.02 -16.01 -0.67
N ASN A 181 -1.85 -17.17 -0.02
CA ASN A 181 -2.87 -17.70 0.89
C ASN A 181 -2.97 -16.93 2.22
N LEU A 182 -1.95 -16.18 2.62
CA LEU A 182 -1.95 -15.42 3.87
C LEU A 182 -2.17 -13.93 3.66
N VAL A 183 -1.51 -13.34 2.66
CA VAL A 183 -1.50 -11.90 2.40
C VAL A 183 -2.51 -11.50 1.32
N GLY A 184 -2.78 -12.39 0.36
CA GLY A 184 -3.69 -12.09 -0.75
C GLY A 184 -3.09 -11.23 -1.85
N SER A 185 -3.97 -10.68 -2.68
CA SER A 185 -3.63 -9.77 -3.78
C SER A 185 -3.26 -8.38 -3.25
N PRO A 186 -2.18 -7.74 -3.72
CA PRO A 186 -1.80 -6.40 -3.27
C PRO A 186 -2.71 -5.29 -3.82
N PHE A 187 -3.42 -5.56 -4.92
CA PHE A 187 -4.13 -4.57 -5.72
C PHE A 187 -5.34 -3.92 -5.05
N PRO A 188 -6.21 -4.63 -4.30
CA PRO A 188 -7.29 -3.98 -3.56
C PRO A 188 -6.79 -2.97 -2.53
N LEU A 189 -5.68 -3.27 -1.84
CA LEU A 189 -5.08 -2.34 -0.90
C LEU A 189 -4.53 -1.09 -1.59
N ASP A 190 -3.90 -1.26 -2.76
CA ASP A 190 -3.43 -0.15 -3.57
C ASP A 190 -4.59 0.76 -4.02
N GLY A 191 -5.70 0.17 -4.48
CA GLY A 191 -6.91 0.90 -4.80
C GLY A 191 -7.52 1.63 -3.62
N ALA A 192 -7.47 1.05 -2.42
CA ALA A 192 -7.88 1.73 -1.20
C ALA A 192 -6.95 2.90 -0.85
N PHE A 193 -5.63 2.80 -1.11
CA PHE A 193 -4.73 3.95 -1.02
C PHE A 193 -5.02 5.01 -2.09
N HIS A 194 -5.49 4.64 -3.28
CA HIS A 194 -5.96 5.62 -4.27
C HIS A 194 -7.19 6.38 -3.78
N ALA A 195 -8.15 5.70 -3.16
CA ALA A 195 -9.30 6.36 -2.52
C ALA A 195 -8.85 7.33 -1.41
N ALA A 196 -7.87 6.93 -0.60
CA ALA A 196 -7.26 7.81 0.41
C ALA A 196 -6.55 9.02 -0.20
N CYS A 197 -5.83 8.82 -1.31
CA CYS A 197 -5.19 9.89 -2.07
C CYS A 197 -6.22 10.91 -2.56
N VAL A 198 -7.31 10.46 -3.18
CA VAL A 198 -8.39 11.33 -3.67
C VAL A 198 -9.03 12.12 -2.52
N LEU A 199 -9.37 11.45 -1.41
CA LEU A 199 -9.92 12.12 -0.23
C LEU A 199 -8.94 13.16 0.34
N GLY A 200 -7.65 12.83 0.38
CA GLY A 200 -6.61 13.74 0.85
C GLY A 200 -6.41 14.95 -0.06
N GLN A 201 -6.55 14.79 -1.38
CA GLN A 201 -6.51 15.91 -2.34
C GLN A 201 -7.65 16.91 -2.14
N ARG A 202 -8.81 16.47 -1.63
CA ARG A 202 -9.92 17.34 -1.22
C ARG A 202 -9.59 18.10 0.07
N ALA A 203 -8.92 17.46 1.02
CA ALA A 203 -8.63 18.00 2.34
C ALA A 203 -7.37 18.87 2.41
N ALA A 204 -6.41 18.70 1.49
CA ALA A 204 -5.10 19.33 1.54
C ALA A 204 -4.75 20.07 0.24
N ASP A 205 -3.70 20.90 0.30
CA ASP A 205 -3.23 21.67 -0.85
C ASP A 205 -2.17 20.93 -1.70
N PHE A 206 -1.96 19.64 -1.45
CA PHE A 206 -0.97 18.78 -2.11
C PHE A 206 -1.58 17.42 -2.49
N VAL A 207 -0.87 16.67 -3.35
CA VAL A 207 -1.24 15.29 -3.69
C VAL A 207 -0.60 14.32 -2.67
N PRO A 208 -1.39 13.66 -1.81
CA PRO A 208 -0.85 12.80 -0.76
C PRO A 208 -0.48 11.40 -1.28
N PHE A 209 0.68 10.91 -0.89
CA PHE A 209 1.14 9.54 -1.15
C PHE A 209 1.37 8.80 0.16
N PRO A 210 1.14 7.47 0.22
CA PRO A 210 1.36 6.70 1.44
C PRO A 210 2.85 6.68 1.80
N VAL A 211 3.18 7.09 3.03
CA VAL A 211 4.56 7.04 3.58
C VAL A 211 4.70 6.01 4.69
N GLY A 212 3.60 5.36 5.08
CA GLY A 212 3.58 4.28 6.04
C GLY A 212 2.25 4.16 6.78
N PHE A 213 2.16 3.18 7.67
CA PHE A 213 1.02 3.01 8.56
C PHE A 213 1.42 2.30 9.85
N ASP A 214 0.61 2.41 10.90
CA ASP A 214 0.91 1.80 12.19
C ASP A 214 0.61 0.31 12.19
N ARG A 215 -0.51 -0.09 11.57
CA ARG A 215 -0.93 -1.50 11.57
C ARG A 215 -1.77 -1.86 10.36
N ARG A 216 -1.52 -3.04 9.78
CA ARG A 216 -2.38 -3.76 8.83
C ARG A 216 -2.71 -5.13 9.40
N ILE A 217 -3.98 -5.50 9.34
CA ILE A 217 -4.49 -6.83 9.71
C ILE A 217 -5.22 -7.41 8.49
N ILE A 218 -4.86 -8.64 8.12
CA ILE A 218 -5.48 -9.40 7.04
C ILE A 218 -6.31 -10.52 7.69
N SER A 219 -7.62 -10.30 7.78
CA SER A 219 -8.57 -11.29 8.29
C SER A 219 -8.81 -12.39 7.27
N ARG A 220 -8.94 -12.00 6.00
CA ARG A 220 -9.15 -12.88 4.85
C ARG A 220 -8.31 -12.35 3.69
N PRO A 221 -7.51 -13.18 3.01
CA PRO A 221 -6.72 -12.72 1.88
C PRO A 221 -7.66 -12.31 0.73
N THR A 222 -7.40 -11.16 0.13
CA THR A 222 -8.02 -10.82 -1.16
C THR A 222 -7.45 -11.73 -2.26
N LEU A 223 -8.21 -11.97 -3.32
CA LEU A 223 -7.90 -12.92 -4.38
C LEU A 223 -7.77 -12.21 -5.73
N PRO A 224 -6.90 -12.69 -6.63
CA PRO A 224 -6.90 -12.25 -8.01
C PRO A 224 -8.28 -12.39 -8.65
N GLY A 225 -8.73 -11.36 -9.38
CA GLY A 225 -10.07 -11.30 -9.95
C GLY A 225 -11.20 -11.08 -8.93
N GLY A 226 -10.91 -10.95 -7.64
CA GLY A 226 -11.91 -10.70 -6.59
C GLY A 226 -12.47 -9.29 -6.64
N SER A 227 -13.75 -9.15 -6.28
CA SER A 227 -14.44 -7.85 -6.13
C SER A 227 -14.63 -7.52 -4.65
N TYR A 228 -14.40 -6.27 -4.28
CA TYR A 228 -14.47 -5.78 -2.90
C TYR A 228 -15.06 -4.38 -2.85
N CYS A 229 -15.34 -3.91 -1.64
CA CYS A 229 -15.60 -2.52 -1.31
C CYS A 229 -14.50 -2.01 -0.39
N THR A 230 -14.28 -0.69 -0.41
CA THR A 230 -13.43 -0.01 0.56
C THR A 230 -14.12 1.18 1.18
N ARG A 231 -13.81 1.40 2.45
CA ARG A 231 -14.11 2.64 3.17
C ARG A 231 -12.81 3.18 3.70
N VAL A 232 -12.51 4.43 3.36
CA VAL A 232 -11.39 5.20 3.87
C VAL A 232 -11.95 6.34 4.70
N GLN A 233 -11.37 6.59 5.86
CA GLN A 233 -11.73 7.71 6.73
C GLN A 233 -10.50 8.57 7.03
N LEU A 234 -10.59 9.86 6.76
CA LEU A 234 -9.64 10.86 7.23
C LEU A 234 -9.92 11.14 8.72
N LEU A 235 -8.95 10.83 9.57
CA LEU A 235 -9.06 11.02 11.02
C LEU A 235 -8.60 12.40 11.46
N SER A 236 -7.46 12.85 10.93
CA SER A 236 -6.87 14.13 11.29
C SER A 236 -5.85 14.58 10.25
N GLN A 237 -5.52 15.86 10.34
CA GLN A 237 -4.44 16.49 9.60
C GLN A 237 -3.54 17.19 10.61
N ALA A 238 -2.23 16.95 10.52
CA ALA A 238 -1.26 17.64 11.36
C ALA A 238 -0.02 18.01 10.52
N ASN A 239 0.33 19.29 10.50
CA ASN A 239 1.40 19.83 9.66
C ASN A 239 1.17 19.45 8.17
N ASP A 240 2.12 18.74 7.57
CA ASP A 240 2.13 18.29 6.18
C ASP A 240 1.75 16.80 6.02
N GLU A 241 0.97 16.26 6.97
CA GLU A 241 0.62 14.85 7.04
C GLU A 241 -0.86 14.63 7.33
N LEU A 242 -1.45 13.72 6.56
CA LEU A 242 -2.82 13.28 6.68
C LEU A 242 -2.87 11.87 7.29
N PHE A 243 -3.77 11.68 8.24
CA PHE A 243 -3.94 10.42 8.96
C PHE A 243 -5.24 9.73 8.58
N PHE A 244 -5.17 8.50 8.11
CA PHE A 244 -6.33 7.74 7.68
C PHE A 244 -6.44 6.38 8.36
N GLU A 245 -7.66 5.85 8.34
CA GLU A 245 -7.93 4.42 8.47
C GLU A 245 -8.66 3.94 7.23
N LEU A 246 -8.46 2.67 6.87
CA LEU A 246 -9.24 2.05 5.83
C LEU A 246 -9.60 0.61 6.14
N GLN A 247 -10.68 0.16 5.53
CA GLN A 247 -11.15 -1.22 5.56
C GLN A 247 -11.46 -1.67 4.13
N ILE A 248 -11.26 -2.96 3.87
CA ILE A 248 -11.65 -3.66 2.65
C ILE A 248 -12.59 -4.79 3.06
N PHE A 249 -13.76 -4.87 2.43
CA PHE A 249 -14.83 -5.79 2.78
C PHE A 249 -15.62 -6.25 1.55
N ASP A 250 -16.46 -7.27 1.67
CA ASP A 250 -17.38 -7.71 0.60
C ASP A 250 -18.75 -7.03 0.71
N ASP A 251 -19.68 -7.31 -0.22
CA ASP A 251 -21.05 -6.76 -0.18
C ASP A 251 -21.87 -7.25 1.04
N GLN A 252 -21.42 -8.30 1.73
CA GLN A 252 -21.99 -8.77 3.00
C GLN A 252 -21.33 -8.13 4.22
N GLY A 253 -20.35 -7.24 4.01
CA GLY A 253 -19.63 -6.53 5.05
C GLY A 253 -18.57 -7.34 5.80
N HIS A 254 -18.23 -8.53 5.30
CA HIS A 254 -17.12 -9.30 5.86
C HIS A 254 -15.80 -8.60 5.57
N ILE A 255 -15.07 -8.27 6.63
CA ILE A 255 -13.77 -7.60 6.52
C ILE A 255 -12.72 -8.59 5.98
N PHE A 256 -12.01 -8.17 4.94
CA PHE A 256 -10.83 -8.82 4.40
C PHE A 256 -9.57 -8.22 5.01
N GLU A 257 -9.48 -6.90 5.00
CA GLU A 257 -8.31 -6.19 5.48
C GLU A 257 -8.71 -4.92 6.24
N SER A 258 -7.88 -4.53 7.20
CA SER A 258 -7.97 -3.23 7.86
C SER A 258 -6.59 -2.65 8.06
N VAL A 259 -6.46 -1.35 7.85
CA VAL A 259 -5.22 -0.61 8.02
C VAL A 259 -5.49 0.64 8.86
N THR A 260 -4.74 0.80 9.94
CA THR A 260 -4.87 1.91 10.87
C THR A 260 -3.59 2.74 10.95
N GLY A 261 -3.75 4.02 11.30
CA GLY A 261 -2.64 4.97 11.39
C GLY A 261 -1.93 5.18 10.06
N ILE A 262 -2.67 5.16 8.93
CA ILE A 262 -2.10 5.43 7.61
C ILE A 262 -1.65 6.87 7.57
N ARG A 263 -0.45 7.09 7.06
CA ARG A 263 0.18 8.39 6.95
C ARG A 263 0.39 8.70 5.49
N MET A 264 -0.15 9.83 5.04
CA MET A 264 0.07 10.31 3.69
C MET A 264 0.65 11.73 3.70
N ARG A 265 1.63 11.97 2.82
CA ARG A 265 2.35 13.25 2.70
C ARG A 265 2.60 13.59 1.24
N ASP A 266 2.99 14.84 0.99
CA ASP A 266 3.57 15.23 -0.29
C ASP A 266 4.97 14.62 -0.44
N VAL A 267 5.18 13.87 -1.52
CA VAL A 267 6.49 13.30 -1.90
C VAL A 267 7.07 13.95 -3.16
N SER A 268 6.34 14.90 -3.74
CA SER A 268 6.72 15.66 -4.94
C SER A 268 7.50 16.93 -4.64
N GLY A 269 7.55 17.37 -3.37
CA GLY A 269 8.19 18.62 -2.97
C GLY A 269 7.44 19.86 -3.47
N GLY A 270 6.11 19.79 -3.52
CA GLY A 270 5.20 20.86 -3.91
C GLY A 270 4.97 20.99 -5.41
N THR A 271 5.57 20.11 -6.23
CA THR A 271 5.51 20.20 -7.70
C THR A 271 4.20 19.69 -8.29
N ILE A 272 3.48 18.84 -7.56
CA ILE A 272 2.17 18.31 -7.97
C ILE A 272 1.11 18.90 -7.05
N LYS A 273 0.08 19.52 -7.64
CA LYS A 273 -1.04 20.11 -6.92
C LYS A 273 -2.36 19.44 -7.34
N PRO A 274 -3.31 19.25 -6.41
CA PRO A 274 -4.61 18.69 -6.76
C PRO A 274 -5.39 19.70 -7.63
N PRO A 275 -6.24 19.22 -8.55
CA PRO A 275 -7.03 20.10 -9.41
C PRO A 275 -8.05 20.89 -8.59
N GLU A 276 -8.34 22.15 -8.95
CA GLU A 276 -9.20 23.03 -8.14
C GLU A 276 -10.61 22.47 -7.90
N TRP A 277 -11.13 21.67 -8.83
CA TRP A 277 -12.49 21.14 -8.75
C TRP A 277 -12.68 20.12 -7.62
N ILE A 278 -11.62 19.41 -7.19
CA ILE A 278 -11.74 18.39 -6.12
C ILE A 278 -11.96 19.00 -4.74
N ARG A 279 -11.65 20.30 -4.58
CA ARG A 279 -11.78 21.04 -3.32
C ARG A 279 -13.15 21.66 -3.12
N LYS A 280 -14.03 21.57 -4.12
CA LYS A 280 -15.38 22.14 -4.08
C LYS A 280 -16.35 21.27 -3.27
#